data_AF-R5FV39-F1
#
_entry.id   AF-R5FV39-F1
#
_cell.length_a   1.000
_cell.length_b   1.000
_cell.length_c   1.000
_cell.angle_alpha   90.00
_cell.angle_beta   90.00
_cell.angle_gamma   90.00
#
_symmetry.space_group_name_H-M   'P 1'
#
loop_
_entity.id
_entity.type
_entity.pdbx_description
1 polymer ?
#
loop_
_entity_poly.entity_id
_entity_poly.type
_entity_poly.pdbx_seq_one_letter_code
_entity_poly.pdbx_strand_id
1 'polypeptide(L)'
;MLCEEQPGFINNSVVRVDVRTGKVDIFRGVDVKGMTAMESLHIGEVLLFFRGQYSTQMGMMSKSGKLFDILAPKHWECAETDLGRPDTEKTVRTVWLTTATDCTLTVVLDGKKFAYEVKGGSEPKKVVVNRRGSTVGFMIDTDKKSPVISGLTAEVDIK
;
A
#
# COMPACT_ATOMS: atom_id res chain seq x y z
N MET A 1 13.10 -4.65 -8.27
CA MET A 1 12.12 -4.54 -9.36
C MET A 1 11.02 -5.54 -9.08
N LEU A 2 9.75 -5.12 -9.16
CA LEU A 2 8.62 -5.99 -8.83
C LEU A 2 8.25 -6.84 -10.04
N CYS A 3 7.79 -8.07 -9.82
CA CYS A 3 7.42 -8.97 -10.92
C CYS A 3 6.30 -8.40 -11.82
N GLU A 4 5.46 -7.52 -11.29
CA GLU A 4 4.38 -6.85 -12.01
C GLU A 4 4.86 -5.80 -13.03
N GLU A 5 6.13 -5.41 -13.00
CA GLU A 5 6.75 -4.48 -13.96
C GLU A 5 7.37 -5.21 -15.16
N GLN A 6 7.27 -6.54 -15.22
CA GLN A 6 7.97 -7.37 -16.20
C GLN A 6 7.03 -8.41 -16.83
N PRO A 7 7.21 -8.72 -18.12
CA PRO A 7 6.44 -9.78 -18.77
C PRO A 7 6.89 -11.17 -18.30
N GLY A 8 5.97 -12.15 -18.32
CA GLY A 8 6.28 -13.57 -18.10
C GLY A 8 6.04 -14.11 -16.69
N PHE A 9 5.60 -13.26 -15.75
CA PHE A 9 5.17 -13.70 -14.43
C PHE A 9 3.67 -14.00 -14.39
N ILE A 10 3.28 -15.06 -13.69
CA ILE A 10 1.89 -15.58 -13.71
C ILE A 10 1.11 -15.09 -12.50
N ASN A 11 1.64 -15.30 -11.28
CA ASN A 11 0.94 -14.97 -10.04
C ASN A 11 1.74 -13.93 -9.26
N ASN A 12 1.38 -12.65 -9.40
CA ASN A 12 2.15 -11.53 -8.84
C ASN A 12 1.77 -11.16 -7.40
N SER A 13 0.73 -11.77 -6.82
CA SER A 13 0.19 -11.39 -5.52
C SER A 13 -0.44 -12.56 -4.76
N VAL A 14 -0.45 -12.44 -3.44
CA VAL A 14 -1.13 -13.31 -2.48
C VAL A 14 -1.91 -12.45 -1.52
N VAL A 15 -3.19 -12.77 -1.34
CA VAL A 15 -4.08 -12.11 -0.39
C VAL A 15 -4.47 -13.12 0.68
N ARG A 16 -4.08 -12.84 1.93
CA ARG A 16 -4.49 -13.62 3.10
C ARG A 16 -5.62 -12.91 3.80
N VAL A 17 -6.76 -13.59 3.95
CA VAL A 17 -7.93 -13.06 4.64
C VAL A 17 -8.19 -13.90 5.89
N ASP A 18 -8.14 -13.27 7.05
CA ASP A 18 -8.65 -13.84 8.29
C ASP A 18 -10.17 -13.72 8.29
N VAL A 19 -10.86 -14.82 8.02
CA VAL A 19 -12.33 -14.88 7.93
C VAL A 19 -13.05 -14.59 9.25
N ARG A 20 -12.36 -14.68 10.39
CA ARG A 20 -12.94 -14.38 11.70
C ARG A 20 -12.86 -12.90 12.02
N THR A 21 -11.71 -12.27 11.74
CA THR A 21 -11.48 -10.86 12.09
C THR A 21 -11.70 -9.89 10.93
N GLY A 22 -11.83 -10.39 9.70
CA GLY A 22 -11.89 -9.59 8.49
C GLY A 22 -10.55 -8.95 8.11
N LYS A 23 -9.45 -9.28 8.81
CA LYS A 23 -8.13 -8.73 8.51
C LYS A 23 -7.61 -9.27 7.18
N VAL A 24 -7.06 -8.37 6.37
CA VAL A 24 -6.48 -8.69 5.07
C VAL A 24 -5.00 -8.35 5.10
N ASP A 25 -4.15 -9.32 4.75
CA ASP A 25 -2.74 -9.09 4.47
C ASP A 25 -2.50 -9.31 2.97
N ILE A 26 -1.88 -8.33 2.31
CA ILE A 26 -1.56 -8.39 0.89
C ILE A 26 -0.05 -8.46 0.73
N PHE A 27 0.41 -9.41 -0.05
CA PHE A 27 1.81 -9.53 -0.46
C PHE A 27 1.88 -9.54 -1.99
N ARG A 28 2.73 -8.69 -2.58
CA ARG A 28 2.83 -8.50 -4.02
C ARG A 28 4.28 -8.40 -4.49
N GLY A 29 4.48 -8.51 -5.80
CA GLY A 29 5.77 -8.23 -6.44
C GLY A 29 6.71 -9.42 -6.56
N VAL A 30 6.25 -10.64 -6.29
CA VAL A 30 6.98 -11.89 -6.56
C VAL A 30 6.08 -12.90 -7.25
N ASP A 31 6.65 -13.71 -8.14
CA ASP A 31 5.92 -14.77 -8.84
C ASP A 31 5.77 -16.01 -7.98
N VAL A 32 4.55 -16.22 -7.49
CA VAL A 32 4.20 -17.33 -6.61
C VAL A 32 3.83 -18.56 -7.46
N LYS A 33 4.62 -19.62 -7.31
CA LYS A 33 4.40 -20.92 -7.96
C LYS A 33 3.20 -21.64 -7.37
N GLY A 34 3.06 -21.60 -6.05
CA GLY A 34 2.00 -22.28 -5.33
C GLY A 34 2.08 -22.02 -3.84
N MET A 35 1.15 -22.63 -3.11
CA MET A 35 1.07 -22.53 -1.66
C MET A 35 0.69 -23.88 -1.06
N THR A 36 1.09 -24.15 0.18
CA THR A 36 0.64 -25.31 0.95
C THR A 36 0.37 -24.91 2.39
N ALA A 37 -0.61 -25.56 3.01
CA ALA A 37 -0.78 -25.48 4.45
C ALA A 37 0.38 -26.22 5.15
N MET A 38 0.83 -25.67 6.26
CA MET A 38 1.72 -26.31 7.21
C MET A 38 1.01 -26.30 8.56
N GLU A 39 0.69 -27.50 9.02
CA GLU A 39 0.08 -27.72 10.32
C GLU A 39 1.03 -28.54 11.20
N SER A 40 1.26 -28.03 12.41
CA SER A 40 1.89 -28.76 13.50
C SER A 40 1.10 -28.52 14.78
N LEU A 41 1.46 -29.20 15.87
CA LEU A 41 0.77 -29.10 17.17
C LEU A 41 0.51 -27.66 17.66
N HIS A 42 1.34 -26.69 17.23
CA HIS A 42 1.24 -25.30 17.68
C HIS A 42 1.24 -24.25 16.55
N ILE A 43 1.29 -24.68 15.28
CA ILE A 43 1.48 -23.78 14.15
C ILE A 43 0.52 -24.19 13.03
N GLY A 44 -0.32 -23.26 12.59
CA GLY A 44 -1.12 -23.38 11.38
C GLY A 44 -0.81 -22.20 10.46
N GLU A 45 0.04 -22.42 9.46
CA GLU A 45 0.56 -21.36 8.59
C GLU A 45 0.49 -21.77 7.11
N VAL A 46 0.55 -20.79 6.23
CA VAL A 46 0.61 -21.02 4.78
C VAL A 46 2.03 -20.79 4.29
N LEU A 47 2.63 -21.82 3.71
CA LEU A 47 3.91 -21.75 3.02
C LEU A 47 3.69 -21.38 1.55
N LEU A 48 4.58 -20.53 1.05
CA LEU A 48 4.61 -20.06 -0.34
C LEU A 48 5.85 -20.60 -1.05
N PHE A 49 5.65 -21.05 -2.28
CA PHE A 49 6.70 -21.44 -3.22
C PHE A 49 6.77 -20.42 -4.36
N PHE A 50 7.97 -20.15 -4.86
CA PHE A 50 8.19 -19.09 -5.83
C PHE A 50 8.76 -19.64 -7.15
N ARG A 51 8.60 -18.88 -8.24
CA ARG A 51 9.32 -19.10 -9.51
C ARG A 51 10.55 -18.19 -9.57
N GLY A 52 11.37 -18.37 -10.62
CA GLY A 52 12.51 -17.50 -10.92
C GLY A 52 13.59 -17.54 -9.83
N GLN A 53 14.11 -16.37 -9.46
CA GLN A 53 15.25 -16.23 -8.54
C GLN A 53 15.04 -16.82 -7.14
N TYR A 54 13.79 -17.06 -6.73
CA TYR A 54 13.43 -17.64 -5.43
C TYR A 54 12.97 -19.09 -5.53
N SER A 55 13.21 -19.78 -6.65
CA SER A 55 12.71 -21.15 -6.89
C SER A 55 13.22 -22.21 -5.91
N THR A 56 14.32 -21.93 -5.21
CA THR A 56 14.92 -22.80 -4.19
C THR A 56 14.54 -22.43 -2.76
N GLN A 57 13.68 -21.42 -2.59
CA GLN A 57 13.28 -20.90 -1.28
C GLN A 57 11.81 -21.19 -1.00
N MET A 58 11.50 -21.39 0.28
CA MET A 58 10.14 -21.42 0.81
C MET A 58 9.95 -20.21 1.73
N GLY A 59 8.79 -19.57 1.62
CA GLY A 59 8.46 -18.38 2.41
C GLY A 59 7.22 -18.60 3.25
N MET A 60 7.14 -17.89 4.38
CA MET A 60 5.92 -17.77 5.18
C MET A 60 5.54 -16.29 5.24
N MET A 61 4.25 -15.98 5.08
CA MET A 61 3.78 -14.60 5.18
C MET A 61 3.98 -14.08 6.61
N SER A 62 4.64 -12.94 6.73
CA SER A 62 4.86 -12.26 8.00
C SER A 62 4.63 -10.76 7.85
N LYS A 63 4.50 -10.04 8.98
CA LYS A 63 4.32 -8.58 9.02
C LYS A 63 5.65 -7.81 8.96
N SER A 64 6.71 -8.43 8.45
CA SER A 64 8.06 -7.85 8.41
C SER A 64 8.21 -6.73 7.37
N GLY A 65 7.31 -6.66 6.38
CA GLY A 65 7.39 -5.70 5.27
C GLY A 65 8.60 -5.96 4.36
N LYS A 66 9.06 -7.21 4.31
CA LYS A 66 10.23 -7.66 3.54
C LYS A 66 9.88 -8.90 2.73
N LEU A 67 10.62 -9.10 1.65
CA LEU A 67 10.76 -10.36 0.95
C LEU A 67 12.11 -10.95 1.30
N PHE A 68 12.11 -11.97 2.17
CA PHE A 68 13.33 -12.48 2.81
C PHE A 68 14.12 -11.32 3.45
N ASP A 69 15.36 -11.08 3.01
CA ASP A 69 16.21 -10.01 3.55
C ASP A 69 16.02 -8.65 2.87
N ILE A 70 15.21 -8.58 1.81
CA ILE A 70 15.03 -7.38 1.00
C ILE A 70 13.78 -6.62 1.46
N LEU A 71 13.92 -5.32 1.74
CA LEU A 71 12.76 -4.45 2.03
C LEU A 71 11.89 -4.34 0.78
N ALA A 72 10.61 -4.72 0.92
CA ALA A 72 9.64 -4.58 -0.16
C ALA A 72 9.13 -3.12 -0.20
N PRO A 73 8.89 -2.53 -1.38
CA PRO A 73 8.17 -1.27 -1.48
C PRO A 73 6.72 -1.46 -1.00
N LYS A 74 6.23 -0.53 -0.19
CA LYS A 74 4.84 -0.50 0.29
C LYS A 74 4.13 0.61 -0.47
N HIS A 75 2.96 0.26 -0.97
CA HIS A 75 2.11 1.15 -1.73
C HIS A 75 0.68 0.96 -1.27
N TRP A 76 0.01 2.07 -1.02
CA TRP A 76 -1.43 2.11 -0.82
C TRP A 76 -1.99 3.19 -1.73
N GLU A 77 -3.10 2.90 -2.40
CA GLU A 77 -3.82 3.87 -3.22
C GLU A 77 -5.33 3.70 -3.04
N CYS A 78 -6.05 4.80 -3.21
CA CYS A 78 -7.50 4.76 -3.40
C CYS A 78 -7.84 5.23 -4.80
N ALA A 79 -8.94 4.71 -5.34
CA ALA A 79 -9.50 5.21 -6.59
C ALA A 79 -9.83 6.70 -6.47
N GLU A 80 -9.70 7.42 -7.57
CA GLU A 80 -10.18 8.79 -7.66
C GLU A 80 -11.72 8.82 -7.52
N THR A 81 -12.22 9.79 -6.77
CA THR A 81 -13.66 10.00 -6.57
C THR A 81 -14.03 11.46 -6.83
N ASP A 82 -15.22 11.67 -7.38
CA ASP A 82 -15.84 12.98 -7.53
C ASP A 82 -16.58 13.43 -6.25
N LEU A 83 -16.48 12.64 -5.16
CA LEU A 83 -17.20 12.82 -3.90
C LEU A 83 -18.73 12.90 -4.08
N GLY A 84 -19.26 12.23 -5.11
CA GLY A 84 -20.69 12.22 -5.45
C GLY A 84 -21.18 13.53 -6.08
N ARG A 85 -20.28 14.40 -6.53
CA ARG A 85 -20.60 15.69 -7.14
C ARG A 85 -19.88 15.84 -8.49
N PRO A 86 -20.38 15.23 -9.56
CA PRO A 86 -19.80 15.40 -10.89
C PRO A 86 -19.79 16.89 -11.30
N ASP A 87 -18.88 17.26 -12.18
CA ASP A 87 -18.76 18.61 -12.78
C ASP A 87 -18.53 19.78 -11.80
N THR A 88 -18.22 19.48 -10.55
CA THR A 88 -17.97 20.46 -9.49
C THR A 88 -16.48 20.53 -9.18
N GLU A 89 -15.87 21.72 -9.12
CA GLU A 89 -14.45 21.88 -8.76
C GLU A 89 -14.25 21.64 -7.26
N LYS A 90 -13.31 20.76 -6.90
CA LYS A 90 -12.86 20.53 -5.53
C LYS A 90 -11.49 21.13 -5.31
N THR A 91 -11.27 21.73 -4.16
CA THR A 91 -9.94 22.18 -3.73
C THR A 91 -9.49 21.36 -2.53
N VAL A 92 -8.46 20.53 -2.71
CA VAL A 92 -7.78 19.88 -1.58
C VAL A 92 -6.89 20.92 -0.93
N ARG A 93 -7.25 21.36 0.28
CA ARG A 93 -6.51 22.38 1.04
C ARG A 93 -5.35 21.76 1.79
N THR A 94 -5.70 20.77 2.60
CA THR A 94 -4.80 20.18 3.58
C THR A 94 -5.09 18.68 3.67
N VAL A 95 -4.03 17.90 3.84
CA VAL A 95 -4.13 16.49 4.23
C VAL A 95 -3.41 16.31 5.56
N TRP A 96 -4.01 15.56 6.46
CA TRP A 96 -3.38 15.09 7.70
C TRP A 96 -3.19 13.59 7.64
N LEU A 97 -2.05 13.12 8.15
CA LEU A 97 -1.81 11.70 8.41
C LEU A 97 -0.85 11.54 9.58
N THR A 98 -0.92 10.42 10.28
CA THR A 98 0.09 9.99 11.25
C THR A 98 0.91 8.87 10.63
N THR A 99 2.23 9.00 10.64
CA THR A 99 3.14 7.97 10.11
C THR A 99 4.35 7.79 11.03
N ALA A 100 4.62 6.54 11.43
CA ALA A 100 5.77 6.22 12.27
C ALA A 100 7.12 6.35 11.55
N THR A 101 7.12 6.27 10.22
CA THR A 101 8.31 6.34 9.36
C THR A 101 8.13 7.32 8.22
N ASP A 102 9.22 7.72 7.58
CA ASP A 102 9.16 8.55 6.37
C ASP A 102 8.35 7.87 5.26
N CYS A 103 7.53 8.65 4.56
CA CYS A 103 6.74 8.21 3.41
C CYS A 103 6.53 9.37 2.43
N THR A 104 5.99 9.05 1.26
CA THR A 104 5.55 10.01 0.26
C THR A 104 4.03 9.94 0.16
N LEU A 105 3.36 11.06 0.44
CA LEU A 105 1.93 11.24 0.16
C LEU A 105 1.80 11.82 -1.24
N THR A 106 1.01 11.19 -2.10
CA THR A 106 0.65 11.72 -3.41
C THR A 106 -0.84 12.04 -3.44
N VAL A 107 -1.18 13.27 -3.79
CA VAL A 107 -2.56 13.67 -4.10
C VAL A 107 -2.74 13.56 -5.60
N VAL A 108 -3.81 12.88 -6.03
CA VAL A 108 -4.18 12.73 -7.44
C VAL A 108 -5.40 13.59 -7.71
N LEU A 109 -5.32 14.46 -8.71
CA LEU A 109 -6.41 15.34 -9.13
C LEU A 109 -6.54 15.28 -10.65
N ASP A 110 -7.67 14.79 -11.15
CA ASP A 110 -7.92 14.58 -12.58
C ASP A 110 -6.78 13.77 -13.24
N GLY A 111 -6.33 12.70 -12.59
CA GLY A 111 -5.20 11.88 -13.01
C GLY A 111 -3.80 12.51 -12.83
N LYS A 112 -3.69 13.78 -12.45
CA LYS A 112 -2.40 14.46 -12.20
C LYS A 112 -1.91 14.17 -10.78
N LYS A 113 -0.65 13.74 -10.66
CA LYS A 113 -0.04 13.35 -9.38
C LYS A 113 0.79 14.49 -8.79
N PHE A 114 0.56 14.80 -7.51
CA PHE A 114 1.30 15.79 -6.73
C PHE A 114 1.90 15.11 -5.49
N ALA A 115 3.22 14.91 -5.48
CA ALA A 115 3.91 14.19 -4.42
C ALA A 115 4.45 15.13 -3.32
N TYR A 116 4.36 14.69 -2.07
CA TYR A 116 4.79 15.40 -0.88
C TYR A 116 5.55 14.46 0.05
N GLU A 117 6.78 14.84 0.44
CA GLU A 117 7.54 14.09 1.44
C GLU A 117 6.99 14.34 2.84
N VAL A 118 6.79 13.26 3.60
CA VAL A 118 6.25 13.31 4.97
C VAL A 118 7.23 12.61 5.90
N LYS A 119 7.78 13.36 6.86
CA LYS A 119 8.67 12.82 7.88
C LYS A 119 7.90 12.04 8.95
N GLY A 120 8.47 10.92 9.38
CA GLY A 120 7.93 10.09 10.46
C GLY A 120 7.85 10.82 11.80
N GLY A 121 6.98 10.34 12.69
CA GLY A 121 6.91 10.77 14.10
C GLY A 121 5.63 10.34 14.79
N SER A 122 5.53 10.62 16.09
CA SER A 122 4.33 10.32 16.90
C SER A 122 3.14 11.23 16.55
N GLU A 123 3.42 12.47 16.19
CA GLU A 123 2.40 13.49 15.97
C GLU A 123 1.80 13.45 14.55
N PRO A 124 0.50 13.79 14.40
CA PRO A 124 -0.11 14.02 13.09
C PRO A 124 0.67 15.04 12.25
N LYS A 125 0.87 14.72 10.98
CA LYS A 125 1.59 15.54 10.00
C LYS A 125 0.59 16.27 9.12
N LYS A 126 0.74 17.59 9.02
CA LYS A 126 -0.06 18.46 8.15
C LYS A 126 0.68 18.69 6.83
N VAL A 127 0.05 18.34 5.71
CA VAL A 127 0.54 18.60 4.35
C VAL A 127 -0.38 19.62 3.70
N VAL A 128 0.16 20.79 3.35
CA VAL A 128 -0.59 21.84 2.65
C VAL A 128 -0.52 21.57 1.15
N VAL A 129 -1.68 21.40 0.52
CA VAL A 129 -1.81 20.98 -0.88
C VAL A 129 -2.22 22.17 -1.75
N ASN A 130 -3.36 22.80 -1.44
CA ASN A 130 -3.94 23.93 -2.19
C ASN A 130 -4.01 23.71 -3.71
N ARG A 131 -4.49 22.54 -4.13
CA ARG A 131 -4.68 22.18 -5.55
C ARG A 131 -6.13 21.84 -5.83
N ARG A 132 -6.52 21.98 -7.10
CA ARG A 132 -7.90 21.81 -7.56
C ARG A 132 -8.03 20.74 -8.61
N GLY A 133 -9.17 20.07 -8.62
CA GLY A 133 -9.57 19.09 -9.62
C GLY A 133 -11.04 18.71 -9.49
N SER A 134 -11.56 17.99 -10.47
CA SER A 134 -12.92 17.47 -10.48
C SER A 134 -13.01 16.12 -9.75
N THR A 135 -11.92 15.34 -9.76
CA THR A 135 -11.75 14.11 -8.98
C THR A 135 -10.60 14.23 -7.97
N VAL A 136 -10.66 13.46 -6.89
CA VAL A 136 -9.65 13.42 -5.84
C VAL A 136 -9.28 11.97 -5.52
N GLY A 137 -7.98 11.68 -5.48
CA GLY A 137 -7.42 10.41 -5.03
C GLY A 137 -6.17 10.62 -4.18
N PHE A 138 -5.75 9.56 -3.49
CA PHE A 138 -4.59 9.57 -2.61
C PHE A 138 -3.76 8.31 -2.85
N MET A 139 -2.44 8.47 -2.82
CA MET A 139 -1.48 7.37 -2.82
C MET A 139 -0.46 7.60 -1.70
N ILE A 140 0.03 6.52 -1.12
CA ILE A 140 1.07 6.54 -0.09
C ILE A 140 2.13 5.51 -0.46
N ASP A 141 3.37 5.97 -0.56
CA ASP A 141 4.53 5.16 -0.90
C ASP A 141 5.57 5.20 0.22
N THR A 142 6.16 4.04 0.55
CA THR A 142 7.31 3.97 1.46
C THR A 142 8.11 2.69 1.27
N ASP A 143 9.42 2.78 1.43
CA ASP A 143 10.35 1.65 1.43
C ASP A 143 10.80 1.24 2.85
N LYS A 144 10.33 1.96 3.88
CA LYS A 144 10.81 1.81 5.26
C LYS A 144 10.37 0.47 5.88
N LYS A 145 11.11 0.03 6.89
CA LYS A 145 10.82 -1.20 7.64
C LYS A 145 9.61 -0.96 8.56
N SER A 146 8.64 -1.87 8.53
CA SER A 146 7.46 -1.87 9.41
C SER A 146 6.75 -0.50 9.52
N PRO A 147 6.35 0.12 8.40
CA PRO A 147 5.63 1.39 8.44
C PRO A 147 4.27 1.21 9.10
N VAL A 148 3.87 2.20 9.91
CA VAL A 148 2.52 2.30 10.47
C VAL A 148 1.99 3.66 10.09
N ILE A 149 0.92 3.67 9.30
CA ILE A 149 0.30 4.87 8.76
C ILE A 149 -1.19 4.82 9.10
N SER A 150 -1.72 5.91 9.64
CA SER A 150 -3.11 5.97 10.09
C SER A 150 -3.66 7.40 10.03
N GLY A 151 -4.99 7.50 10.14
CA GLY A 151 -5.67 8.80 10.30
C GLY A 151 -5.62 9.70 9.07
N LEU A 152 -5.47 9.15 7.86
CA LEU A 152 -5.51 9.96 6.64
C LEU A 152 -6.85 10.69 6.54
N THR A 153 -6.79 12.01 6.61
CA THR A 153 -7.95 12.91 6.57
C THR A 153 -7.62 14.07 5.65
N ALA A 154 -8.56 14.48 4.80
CA ALA A 154 -8.36 15.60 3.88
C ALA A 154 -9.45 16.66 4.08
N GLU A 155 -9.02 17.92 4.08
CA GLU A 155 -9.90 19.09 3.98
C GLU A 155 -10.10 19.42 2.50
N VAL A 156 -11.34 19.30 2.05
CA VAL A 156 -11.72 19.50 0.66
C VAL A 156 -12.85 20.52 0.58
N ASP A 157 -12.56 21.67 -0.04
CA ASP A 157 -13.61 22.65 -0.37
C ASP A 157 -14.30 22.20 -1.65
N ILE A 158 -15.63 22.23 -1.65
CA ILE A 158 -16.45 21.97 -2.83
C ILE A 158 -17.18 23.25 -3.18
N LYS A 159 -17.00 23.72 -4.43
CA LYS A 159 -17.63 24.95 -4.92
C LYS A 159 -18.82 24.68 -5.82
#